data_AF-A0A661AYM3-F1
#
_entry.id   AF-A0A661AYM3-F1
#
_cell.length_a   1.000
_cell.length_b   1.000
_cell.length_c   1.000
_cell.angle_alpha   90.00
_cell.angle_beta   90.00
_cell.angle_gamma   90.00
#
_symmetry.space_group_name_H-M   'P 1'
#
loop_
_entity.id
_entity.type
_entity.pdbx_description
1 polymer ?
#
loop_
_entity_poly.entity_id
_entity_poly.type
_entity_poly.pdbx_seq_one_letter_code
_entity_poly.pdbx_strand_id
1 'polypeptide(L)' 'MKMSSGLLHFLFRGKDVKEIAQELGVSQSSVRKGIQSIYRKTGIHRRLELLSLFFKIDD' A
#
# COMPACT_ATOMS: atom_id res chain seq x y z
N MET A 1 -9.97 -6.82 -12.26
CA MET A 1 -9.28 -5.76 -11.49
C MET A 1 -8.44 -6.42 -10.40
N LYS A 2 -7.11 -6.54 -10.55
CA LYS A 2 -6.23 -7.01 -9.46
C LYS A 2 -5.51 -5.80 -8.88
N MET A 3 -6.04 -5.27 -7.77
CA MET A 3 -5.16 -4.54 -6.84
C MET A 3 -4.12 -5.57 -6.35
N SER A 4 -2.84 -5.22 -6.34
CA SER A 4 -1.81 -6.13 -5.82
C SER A 4 -2.03 -6.29 -4.32
N SER A 5 -2.85 -7.27 -3.92
CA SER A 5 -3.24 -7.56 -2.54
C SER A 5 -2.04 -7.66 -1.60
N GLY A 6 -0.91 -8.17 -2.10
CA GLY A 6 0.35 -8.21 -1.35
C GLY A 6 0.87 -6.81 -0.96
N LEU A 7 0.78 -5.81 -1.85
CA LEU A 7 1.27 -4.47 -1.54
C LEU A 7 0.43 -3.79 -0.45
N LEU A 8 -0.90 -3.89 -0.54
CA LEU A 8 -1.80 -3.39 0.51
C LEU A 8 -1.58 -4.12 1.83
N HIS A 9 -1.44 -5.44 1.81
CA HIS A 9 -1.15 -6.23 3.00
C HIS A 9 0.10 -5.73 3.74
N PHE A 10 1.20 -5.50 3.03
CA PHE A 10 2.42 -5.00 3.66
C PHE A 10 2.32 -3.54 4.11
N LEU A 11 1.59 -2.69 3.36
CA LEU A 11 1.29 -1.32 3.79
C LEU A 11 0.47 -1.29 5.09
N PHE A 12 -0.41 -2.26 5.32
CA PHE A 12 -1.16 -2.35 6.59
C PHE A 12 -0.32 -2.90 7.74
N ARG A 13 0.73 -3.68 7.45
CA ARG A 13 1.66 -4.23 8.45
C ARG A 13 2.76 -3.27 8.89
N GLY A 14 2.71 -2.00 8.49
CA GLY A 14 3.74 -1.02 8.87
C GLY A 14 5.03 -1.08 8.04
N LYS A 15 5.20 -2.07 7.16
CA LYS A 15 6.43 -2.24 6.37
C LYS A 15 6.77 -1.02 5.50
N ASP A 16 8.04 -0.77 5.32
CA ASP A 16 8.58 0.26 4.44
C ASP A 16 8.82 -0.25 3.00
N VAL A 17 9.20 0.66 2.11
CA VAL A 17 9.40 0.36 0.68
C VAL A 17 10.50 -0.68 0.43
N LYS A 18 11.57 -0.68 1.24
CA LYS A 18 12.70 -1.60 1.10
C LYS A 18 12.28 -3.00 1.53
N GLU A 19 11.61 -3.12 2.67
CA GLU A 19 11.10 -4.40 3.16
C GLU A 19 10.09 -5.01 2.17
N ILE A 20 9.17 -4.19 1.66
CA ILE A 20 8.19 -4.64 0.66
C ILE A 20 8.86 -5.11 -0.63
N ALA A 21 9.88 -4.38 -1.09
CA ALA A 21 10.63 -4.74 -2.29
C ALA A 21 11.33 -6.10 -2.13
N GLN A 22 11.95 -6.33 -0.96
CA GLN A 22 12.56 -7.60 -0.61
C GLN A 22 11.53 -8.73 -0.57
N GLU A 23 10.40 -8.53 0.11
CA GLU A 23 9.38 -9.57 0.26
C GLU A 23 8.69 -9.95 -1.05
N LEU A 24 8.52 -8.97 -1.94
CA LEU A 24 7.87 -9.18 -3.24
C LEU A 24 8.85 -9.58 -4.35
N GLY A 25 10.17 -9.55 -4.09
CA GLY A 25 11.19 -9.82 -5.10
C GLY A 25 11.20 -8.81 -6.26
N VAL A 26 10.86 -7.55 -5.99
CA VAL A 26 10.79 -6.47 -7.00
C VAL A 26 11.67 -5.29 -6.60
N SER A 27 11.88 -4.34 -7.52
CA SER A 27 12.60 -3.12 -7.19
C SER A 27 11.79 -2.19 -6.28
N GLN A 28 12.49 -1.39 -5.47
CA GLN A 28 11.87 -0.32 -4.68
C GLN A 28 11.10 0.69 -5.55
N SER A 29 11.55 0.94 -6.78
CA SER A 29 10.87 1.83 -7.73
C SER A 29 9.52 1.25 -8.18
N SER A 30 9.43 -0.07 -8.39
CA SER A 30 8.17 -0.77 -8.67
C SER A 30 7.20 -0.68 -7.49
N VAL A 31 7.71 -0.81 -6.25
CA VAL A 31 6.90 -0.61 -5.04
C VAL A 31 6.35 0.81 -4.96
N ARG A 32 7.19 1.84 -5.15
CA ARG A 32 6.77 3.26 -5.13
C ARG A 32 5.70 3.55 -6.20
N LYS A 33 5.88 3.04 -7.42
CA LYS A 33 4.87 3.14 -8.49
C LYS A 33 3.56 2.45 -8.10
N GLY A 34 3.65 1.28 -7.48
CA GLY A 34 2.48 0.56 -6.95
C GLY A 34 1.73 1.38 -5.89
N ILE A 35 2.45 1.96 -4.92
CA ILE A 35 1.88 2.82 -3.87
C ILE A 35 1.19 4.04 -4.49
N GLN A 36 1.86 4.72 -5.43
CA GLN A 36 1.29 5.87 -6.12
C GLN A 36 0.03 5.49 -6.92
N SER A 37 0.01 4.30 -7.54
CA SER A 37 -1.17 3.78 -8.22
C SER A 37 -2.32 3.52 -7.24
N ILE A 38 -2.04 2.97 -6.06
CA ILE A 38 -3.04 2.76 -4.99
C ILE A 38 -3.63 4.12 -4.60
N TYR A 39 -2.78 5.07 -4.22
CA TYR A 39 -3.19 6.42 -3.82
C TYR A 39 -4.04 7.13 -4.88
N ARG A 40 -3.64 7.06 -6.16
CA ARG A 40 -4.43 7.63 -7.27
C ARG A 40 -5.78 6.93 -7.43
N LYS A 41 -5.85 5.61 -7.23
CA LYS A 41 -7.10 4.84 -7.36
C LYS A 41 -8.05 5.04 -6.19
N THR A 42 -7.53 5.28 -5.00
CA THR A 42 -8.34 5.51 -3.79
C THR A 42 -8.61 6.99 -3.53
N GLY A 43 -7.97 7.90 -4.27
CA GLY A 43 -8.07 9.36 -4.03
C GLY A 43 -7.37 9.80 -2.74
N ILE A 44 -6.48 8.98 -2.20
CA ILE A 44 -5.84 9.18 -0.89
C ILE A 44 -4.41 9.63 -1.08
N HIS A 45 -3.93 10.51 -0.21
CA HIS A 45 -2.59 11.08 -0.31
C HIS A 45 -1.64 10.58 0.77
N ARG A 46 -2.17 9.96 1.84
CA ARG A 46 -1.38 9.53 3.00
C ARG A 46 -1.68 8.10 3.40
N ARG A 47 -0.67 7.42 3.95
CA ARG A 47 -0.82 6.05 4.48
C ARG A 47 -1.89 5.97 5.57
N LEU A 48 -1.97 6.96 6.47
CA LEU A 48 -2.98 7.01 7.53
C LEU A 48 -4.41 7.11 6.99
N GLU A 49 -4.63 7.93 5.96
CA GLU A 49 -5.92 8.01 5.27
C GLU A 49 -6.28 6.67 4.63
N LEU A 50 -5.31 5.96 4.06
CA LEU A 50 -5.50 4.62 3.50
C LEU A 50 -5.88 3.62 4.59
N LEU A 51 -5.27 3.69 5.77
CA LEU A 51 -5.67 2.87 6.91
C LEU A 51 -7.10 3.20 7.34
N SER A 52 -7.44 4.48 7.50
CA SER A 52 -8.79 4.90 7.88
C SER A 52 -9.88 4.37 6.94
N LEU A 53 -9.63 4.39 5.62
CA LEU A 53 -10.57 3.86 4.61
C LEU A 53 -10.87 2.37 4.79
N PHE A 54 -9.85 1.57 5.15
CA PHE A 54 -9.97 0.11 5.22
C PHE A 54 -10.31 -0.39 6.61
N PHE A 55 -9.93 0.34 7.66
CA PHE A 55 -10.18 -0.05 9.03
C PHE A 55 -11.52 0.43 9.57
N LYS A 56 -12.29 1.25 8.80
CA LYS A 56 -13.58 1.87 9.17
C LYS A 56 -14.02 1.37 10.53
N ILE A 57 -13.44 1.99 11.55
CA ILE A 57 -13.54 1.51 12.92
C ILE A 57 -15.01 1.76 13.25
N ASP A 58 -15.81 0.69 13.20
CA ASP A 58 -17.14 0.69 13.80
C ASP A 58 -16.91 1.03 15.27
N ASP A 59 -17.28 2.27 15.62
CA ASP A 59 -17.64 2.67 16.97
C ASP A 59 -19.13 2.37 17.16
#